data_AF-A0A8J4TEB8-F1
#
_entry.id   AF-A0A8J4TEB8-F1
#
_cell.length_a   1.000
_cell.length_b   1.000
_cell.length_c   1.000
_cell.angle_alpha   90.00
_cell.angle_beta   90.00
_cell.angle_gamma   90.00
#
_symmetry.space_group_name_H-M   'P 1'
#
loop_
_entity.id
_entity.type
_entity.pdbx_description
1 polymer ?
#
loop_
_entity_poly.entity_id
_entity_poly.type
_entity_poly.pdbx_seq_one_letter_code
_entity_poly.pdbx_strand_id
1 'polypeptide(L)' 'AQIRYTIPEEQNEGTVVGNIAKDLDLKLSDVLERNLRIAVESGKQYFGVDPTK' A
#
# COMPACT_ATOMS: atom_id res chain seq x y z
N ALA A 1 13.59 1.29 -10.31
CA ALA A 1 13.63 0.21 -9.29
C ALA A 1 12.21 -0.33 -9.11
N GLN A 2 12.04 -1.59 -8.70
CA GLN A 2 10.73 -2.19 -8.44
C GLN A 2 10.73 -2.75 -7.01
N ILE A 3 9.72 -2.40 -6.22
CA ILE A 3 9.51 -2.90 -4.86
C ILE A 3 8.62 -4.14 -4.92
N ARG A 4 8.91 -5.13 -4.08
CA ARG A 4 8.13 -6.37 -3.97
C ARG A 4 7.90 -6.68 -2.49
N TYR A 5 6.65 -7.00 -2.14
CA TYR A 5 6.28 -7.55 -0.84
C TYR A 5 5.79 -8.98 -1.01
N THR A 6 5.86 -9.76 0.07
CA THR A 6 5.34 -11.13 0.12
C THR A 6 4.60 -11.30 1.43
N ILE A 7 3.37 -11.81 1.36
CA ILE A 7 2.56 -12.14 2.53
C ILE A 7 2.03 -13.56 2.37
N PRO A 8 1.84 -14.30 3.47
CA PRO A 8 1.15 -15.58 3.42
C PRO A 8 -0.32 -15.39 3.00
N GLU A 9 -0.93 -16.46 2.50
CA GLU A 9 -2.37 -16.48 2.23
C GLU A 9 -3.19 -16.48 3.53
N GLU A 10 -4.50 -16.30 3.39
CA GLU A 10 -5.47 -16.38 4.50
C GLU A 10 -5.20 -15.41 5.66
N GLN A 11 -4.64 -14.23 5.36
CA GLN A 11 -4.46 -13.17 6.34
C GLN A 11 -5.76 -12.41 6.61
N ASN A 12 -5.89 -11.92 7.85
CA ASN A 12 -7.03 -11.11 8.26
C ASN A 12 -7.03 -9.75 7.54
N GLU A 13 -8.22 -9.22 7.26
CA GLU A 13 -8.37 -7.87 6.73
C GLU A 13 -7.74 -6.83 7.67
N GLY A 14 -7.05 -5.85 7.08
CA GLY A 14 -6.29 -4.84 7.85
C GLY A 14 -4.89 -5.28 8.28
N THR A 15 -4.43 -6.47 7.89
CA THR A 15 -3.02 -6.88 8.06
C THR A 15 -2.12 -5.96 7.24
N VAL A 16 -1.03 -5.48 7.87
CA VAL A 16 -0.05 -4.61 7.22
C VAL A 16 0.83 -5.42 6.26
N VAL A 17 0.85 -5.02 4.99
CA VAL A 17 1.65 -5.65 3.93
C VAL A 17 3.06 -5.05 3.83
N GLY A 18 3.18 -3.73 3.98
CA GLY A 18 4.46 -3.01 3.85
C GLY A 18 4.31 -1.50 3.92
N ASN A 19 5.42 -0.79 4.12
CA ASN A 19 5.46 0.68 4.19
C ASN A 19 5.97 1.28 2.87
N ILE A 20 5.04 1.52 1.95
CA ILE A 20 5.34 2.05 0.61
C ILE A 20 5.93 3.46 0.68
N ALA A 21 5.49 4.30 1.63
CA ALA A 21 5.96 5.67 1.74
C ALA A 21 7.46 5.69 2.06
N LYS A 22 7.90 4.88 3.01
CA LYS A 22 9.32 4.76 3.39
C LYS A 22 10.16 4.20 2.25
N ASP A 23 9.68 3.17 1.55
CA ASP A 23 10.46 2.52 0.50
C ASP A 23 10.58 3.37 -0.78
N LEU A 24 9.67 4.34 -0.96
CA LEU A 24 9.72 5.35 -2.02
C LEU A 24 10.30 6.71 -1.57
N ASP A 25 10.77 6.82 -0.32
CA ASP A 25 11.26 8.05 0.30
C ASP A 25 10.24 9.21 0.24
N LEU A 26 8.95 8.89 0.36
CA LEU A 26 7.85 9.85 0.41
C LEU A 26 7.54 10.23 1.86
N LYS A 27 7.30 11.52 2.11
CA LYS A 27 6.78 11.97 3.40
C LYS A 27 5.28 11.71 3.49
N LEU A 28 4.77 11.57 4.71
CA LEU A 28 3.33 11.40 4.94
C LEU A 28 2.51 12.56 4.33
N SER A 29 3.02 13.79 4.41
CA SER A 29 2.41 14.95 3.75
C SER A 29 2.31 14.76 2.24
N ASP A 30 3.38 14.29 1.58
CA ASP A 30 3.38 14.02 0.14
C ASP A 30 2.35 12.95 -0.23
N VAL A 31 2.20 11.90 0.59
CA VAL A 31 1.24 10.80 0.36
C VAL A 31 -0.21 11.31 0.44
N LEU A 32 -0.50 12.15 1.43
CA LEU A 32 -1.82 12.74 1.64
C LEU A 32 -2.16 13.78 0.56
N GLU A 33 -1.24 14.69 0.24
CA GLU A 33 -1.46 15.77 -0.74
C GLU A 33 -1.61 15.21 -2.17
N ARG A 34 -0.86 14.16 -2.51
CA ARG A 34 -0.85 13.59 -3.87
C ARG A 34 -1.89 12.50 -4.10
N ASN A 35 -2.76 12.23 -3.12
CA ASN A 35 -3.82 11.23 -3.21
C ASN A 35 -3.30 9.87 -3.69
N LEU A 36 -2.37 9.29 -2.91
CA LEU A 36 -1.83 7.96 -3.20
C LEU A 36 -2.97 6.95 -3.34
N ARG A 37 -3.00 6.23 -4.46
CA ARG A 37 -4.05 5.27 -4.81
C ARG A 37 -3.46 4.00 -5.39
N ILE A 38 -4.12 2.87 -5.15
CA ILE A 38 -3.82 1.61 -5.82
C ILE A 38 -4.69 1.53 -7.07
N ALA A 39 -4.06 1.28 -8.22
CA ALA A 39 -4.77 0.89 -9.43
C ALA A 39 -4.92 -0.63 -9.44
N VAL A 40 -6.15 -1.11 -9.54
CA VAL A 40 -6.45 -2.53 -9.74
C VAL A 40 -6.68 -2.73 -11.23
N GLU A 41 -5.91 -3.61 -11.86
CA GLU A 41 -6.00 -3.85 -13.30
C GLU A 41 -7.32 -4.54 -13.68
N SER A 42 -7.74 -5.54 -12.90
CA SER A 42 -9.02 -6.22 -13.05
C SER A 42 -9.35 -7.05 -11.79
N GLY A 43 -10.63 -7.30 -11.54
CA GLY A 43 -11.10 -8.17 -10.45
C GLY A 43 -11.34 -7.47 -9.11
N LYS A 44 -11.33 -8.26 -8.03
CA LYS A 44 -11.59 -7.78 -6.66
C LYS A 44 -10.37 -7.02 -6.11
N GLN A 45 -10.61 -5.90 -5.45
CA GLN A 45 -9.57 -5.17 -4.72
C GLN A 45 -9.28 -5.86 -3.38
N TYR A 46 -8.09 -6.45 -3.25
CA TYR A 46 -7.62 -7.09 -2.01
C TYR A 46 -6.72 -6.19 -1.15
N PHE A 47 -6.15 -5.14 -1.76
CA PHE A 47 -5.20 -4.25 -1.10
C PHE A 47 -5.74 -2.83 -1.06
N GLY A 48 -5.50 -2.17 0.07
CA GLY A 48 -5.80 -0.76 0.30
C GLY A 48 -4.56 -0.03 0.80
N VAL A 49 -4.60 1.29 0.73
CA VAL A 49 -3.60 2.16 1.36
C VAL A 49 -4.27 2.87 2.52
N ASP A 50 -3.66 2.79 3.69
CA ASP A 50 -4.11 3.49 4.89
C ASP A 50 -3.04 4.51 5.28
N PRO A 51 -3.29 5.82 5.15
CA PRO A 51 -2.30 6.85 5.48
C PRO A 51 -2.18 7.10 6.99
N THR A 52 -2.96 6.41 7.83
CA THR A 52 -2.98 6.58 9.28
C THR A 52 -2.24 5.46 10.03
N LYS A 53 -1.77 4.43 9.30
CA LYS A 53 -1.09 3.24 9.81
C LYS A 53 0.42 3.27 9.64
#